data_AF-A0A5C3PK54-F1
#
_entry.id   AF-A0A5C3PK54-F1
#
_cell.length_a   1.000
_cell.length_b   1.000
_cell.length_c   1.000
_cell.angle_alpha   90.00
_cell.angle_beta   90.00
_cell.angle_gamma   90.00
#
_symmetry.space_group_name_H-M   'P 1'
#
loop_
_entity.id
_entity.type
_entity.pdbx_description
1 polymer ?
#
loop_
_entity_poly.entity_id
_entity_poly.type
_entity_poly.pdbx_seq_one_letter_code
_entity_poly.pdbx_strand_id
1 'polypeptide(L)'
;MWLKAYMNWSEDRPTWAFLADDLLATYVTKDCRPRKAELRINPFLQHWKPKVRGLPKELSGMMKVAKKYGLRLEGLAFSREILGSMPMWDHIYADRAKMGRLIRPSKILTCLQATHEAKTVNDFVNMAEILGRPEHRPKARCPCTGCVRLRDTLGCANPHLCCWRAKEMVSTLPGKWNPRLRQPIDYEEKMTENLCQENLGADLVPFDRRITTRGDLGQAFRIFTEGEGVSNDSVEMALDEDGQNRILATDGSCIHNGERRAQAGAGVYVEDEPSRNVCFRLPESLDQSNQSAEVMAALLATKIA
;
A
#
# COMPACT_ATOMS: atom_id res chain seq x y z
N MET A 1 11.39 -18.15 12.19
CA MET A 1 9.92 -18.14 12.03
C MET A 1 9.58 -18.29 10.55
N TRP A 2 8.92 -19.39 10.13
CA TRP A 2 8.72 -19.72 8.71
C TRP A 2 7.93 -18.66 7.93
N LEU A 3 6.82 -18.15 8.49
CA LEU A 3 6.00 -17.14 7.82
C LEU A 3 6.78 -15.84 7.54
N LYS A 4 7.56 -15.35 8.51
CA LYS A 4 8.40 -14.15 8.33
C LYS A 4 9.43 -14.36 7.19
N ALA A 5 10.06 -15.52 7.15
CA ALA A 5 11.04 -15.84 6.11
C ALA A 5 10.38 -16.03 4.73
N TYR A 6 9.17 -16.59 4.67
CA TYR A 6 8.37 -16.69 3.45
C TYR A 6 7.96 -15.32 2.89
N MET A 7 7.70 -14.36 3.78
CA MET A 7 7.36 -12.99 3.43
C MET A 7 8.59 -12.12 3.12
N ASN A 8 9.81 -12.66 3.08
CA ASN A 8 10.96 -11.91 2.63
C ASN A 8 10.94 -11.81 1.09
N TRP A 9 10.90 -10.60 0.54
CA TRP A 9 10.97 -10.35 -0.91
C TRP A 9 12.28 -9.70 -1.36
N SER A 10 13.26 -9.58 -0.46
CA SER A 10 14.62 -9.14 -0.79
C SER A 10 15.42 -10.25 -1.49
N GLU A 11 16.67 -9.93 -1.84
CA GLU A 11 17.65 -10.88 -2.39
C GLU A 11 17.95 -12.04 -1.42
N ASP A 12 17.76 -11.83 -0.11
CA ASP A 12 17.93 -12.84 0.93
C ASP A 12 16.70 -13.78 1.06
N ARG A 13 15.80 -13.79 0.07
CA ARG A 13 14.63 -14.67 0.08
C ARG A 13 15.08 -16.13 0.04
N PRO A 14 14.67 -16.97 1.01
CA PRO A 14 15.17 -18.33 1.08
C PRO A 14 14.63 -19.18 -0.07
N THR A 15 15.47 -20.06 -0.63
CA THR A 15 15.14 -20.89 -1.81
C THR A 15 13.85 -21.70 -1.64
N TRP A 16 13.58 -22.21 -0.43
CA TRP A 16 12.35 -22.97 -0.17
C TRP A 16 11.07 -22.15 -0.35
N ALA A 17 11.13 -20.81 -0.24
CA ALA A 17 9.97 -19.95 -0.43
C ALA A 17 9.49 -19.97 -1.88
N PHE A 18 10.39 -20.11 -2.86
CA PHE A 18 10.03 -20.27 -4.27
C PHE A 18 9.31 -21.60 -4.51
N LEU A 19 9.80 -22.69 -3.91
CA LEU A 19 9.09 -23.97 -3.93
C LEU A 19 7.71 -23.87 -3.25
N ALA A 20 7.62 -23.11 -2.16
CA ALA A 20 6.35 -22.87 -1.49
C ALA A 20 5.37 -22.11 -2.39
N ASP A 21 5.81 -21.10 -3.14
CA ASP A 21 4.98 -20.38 -4.11
C ASP A 21 4.39 -21.34 -5.16
N ASP A 22 5.22 -22.20 -5.76
CA ASP A 22 4.78 -23.18 -6.76
C ASP A 22 3.78 -24.19 -6.21
N LEU A 23 4.02 -24.69 -5.00
CA LEU A 23 3.09 -25.59 -4.31
C LEU A 23 1.77 -24.88 -4.04
N LEU A 24 1.80 -23.66 -3.50
CA LEU A 24 0.58 -22.90 -3.21
C LEU A 24 -0.20 -22.60 -4.51
N ALA A 25 0.48 -22.22 -5.58
CA ALA A 25 -0.11 -21.95 -6.90
C ALA A 25 -0.73 -23.19 -7.55
N THR A 26 -0.20 -24.38 -7.26
CA THR A 26 -0.66 -25.67 -7.79
C THR A 26 -1.87 -26.20 -7.02
N TYR A 27 -1.80 -26.20 -5.70
CA TYR A 27 -2.85 -26.75 -4.83
C TYR A 27 -3.97 -25.73 -4.61
N VAL A 28 -4.81 -25.51 -5.63
CA VAL A 28 -5.97 -24.59 -5.58
C VAL A 28 -7.28 -25.29 -5.95
N THR A 29 -8.41 -24.59 -5.84
CA THR A 29 -9.71 -25.08 -6.31
C THR A 29 -9.82 -24.99 -7.85
N LYS A 30 -10.75 -25.75 -8.46
CA LYS A 30 -10.92 -25.78 -9.92
C LYS A 30 -11.36 -24.44 -10.52
N ASP A 31 -12.08 -23.64 -9.75
CA ASP A 31 -12.60 -22.32 -10.10
C ASP A 31 -11.61 -21.17 -9.82
N CYS A 32 -10.42 -21.49 -9.32
CA CYS A 32 -9.38 -20.53 -9.00
C CYS A 32 -9.00 -19.66 -10.20
N ARG A 33 -8.89 -18.35 -9.95
CA ARG A 33 -8.38 -17.35 -10.88
C ARG A 33 -7.11 -16.73 -10.31
N PRO A 34 -6.08 -16.43 -11.12
CA PRO A 34 -5.97 -16.71 -12.56
C PRO A 34 -5.97 -18.21 -12.88
N ARG A 35 -6.40 -18.59 -14.09
CA ARG A 35 -6.45 -20.01 -14.50
C ARG A 35 -5.07 -20.63 -14.71
N LYS A 36 -4.12 -19.83 -15.22
CA LYS A 36 -2.74 -20.24 -15.43
C LYS A 36 -1.97 -20.16 -14.12
N ALA A 37 -1.23 -21.21 -13.79
CA ALA A 37 -0.44 -21.27 -12.56
C ALA A 37 0.69 -20.22 -12.52
N GLU A 38 1.32 -19.94 -13.66
CA GLU A 38 2.38 -18.92 -13.81
C GLU A 38 1.97 -17.48 -13.45
N LEU A 39 0.66 -17.22 -13.34
CA LEU A 39 0.11 -15.92 -12.95
C LEU A 39 -0.33 -15.88 -11.48
N ARG A 40 -0.21 -16.99 -10.76
CA ARG A 40 -0.49 -17.11 -9.32
C ARG A 40 0.83 -16.92 -8.58
N ILE A 41 1.17 -15.67 -8.32
CA ILE A 41 2.44 -15.29 -7.70
C ILE A 41 2.40 -15.56 -6.20
N ASN A 42 1.38 -15.05 -5.49
CA ASN A 42 1.31 -15.21 -4.04
C ASN A 42 -0.13 -15.06 -3.52
N PRO A 43 -0.61 -15.96 -2.63
CA PRO A 43 -2.00 -15.95 -2.15
C PRO A 43 -2.31 -14.84 -1.13
N PHE A 44 -1.29 -14.11 -0.67
CA PHE A 44 -1.44 -12.93 0.19
C PHE A 44 -1.43 -11.62 -0.60
N LEU A 45 -1.00 -11.64 -1.86
CA LEU A 45 -1.03 -10.50 -2.78
C LEU A 45 -2.19 -10.56 -3.79
N GLN A 46 -2.86 -11.71 -3.89
CA GLN A 46 -3.95 -11.98 -4.84
C GLN A 46 -5.17 -12.59 -4.11
N HIS A 47 -6.32 -12.65 -4.79
CA HIS A 47 -7.56 -13.12 -4.16
C HIS A 47 -7.66 -14.63 -3.99
N TRP A 48 -7.01 -15.40 -4.85
CA TRP A 48 -7.06 -16.86 -4.76
C TRP A 48 -6.52 -17.39 -3.44
N LYS A 49 -7.02 -18.57 -3.05
CA LYS A 49 -6.62 -19.25 -1.82
C LYS A 49 -6.21 -20.69 -2.12
N PRO A 50 -5.07 -21.15 -1.58
CA PRO A 50 -4.65 -22.53 -1.74
C PRO A 50 -5.54 -23.45 -0.91
N LYS A 51 -5.73 -24.67 -1.41
CA LYS A 51 -6.42 -25.77 -0.74
C LYS A 51 -5.51 -26.34 0.35
N VAL A 52 -5.62 -25.79 1.56
CA VAL A 52 -4.80 -26.11 2.74
C VAL A 52 -4.68 -27.62 3.04
N ARG A 53 -5.72 -28.42 2.73
CA ARG A 53 -5.71 -29.89 2.93
C ARG A 53 -4.77 -30.64 1.99
N GLY A 54 -4.42 -30.06 0.84
CA GLY A 54 -3.50 -30.67 -0.14
C GLY A 54 -2.04 -30.25 0.03
N LEU A 55 -1.76 -29.34 0.96
CA LEU A 55 -0.41 -28.83 1.20
C LEU A 55 0.34 -29.71 2.22
N PRO A 56 1.69 -29.72 2.17
CA PRO A 56 2.52 -30.23 3.25
C PRO A 56 2.19 -29.57 4.60
N LYS A 57 2.42 -30.29 5.71
CA LYS A 57 2.02 -29.87 7.07
C LYS A 57 2.60 -28.50 7.43
N GLU A 58 3.82 -28.22 7.00
CA GLU A 58 4.55 -26.98 7.24
C GLU A 58 3.87 -25.79 6.55
N LEU A 59 3.52 -25.92 5.27
CA LEU A 59 2.81 -24.89 4.51
C LEU A 59 1.37 -24.71 5.01
N SER A 60 0.68 -25.81 5.33
CA SER A 60 -0.64 -25.73 5.96
C SER A 60 -0.58 -24.99 7.29
N GLY A 61 0.45 -25.24 8.10
CA GLY A 61 0.71 -24.54 9.35
C GLY A 61 0.95 -23.05 9.13
N MET A 62 1.79 -22.69 8.16
CA MET A 62 2.07 -21.31 7.79
C MET A 62 0.80 -20.55 7.37
N MET A 63 -0.05 -21.14 6.52
CA MET A 63 -1.32 -20.54 6.10
C MET A 63 -2.28 -20.35 7.28
N LYS A 64 -2.31 -21.30 8.22
CA LYS A 64 -3.13 -21.19 9.44
C LYS A 64 -2.64 -20.08 10.37
N VAL A 65 -1.33 -19.95 10.55
CA VAL A 65 -0.72 -18.88 11.36
C VAL A 65 -0.99 -17.51 10.75
N ALA A 66 -0.80 -17.37 9.43
CA ALA A 66 -1.11 -16.13 8.72
C ALA A 66 -2.58 -15.74 8.90
N LYS A 67 -3.50 -16.70 8.79
CA LYS A 67 -4.93 -16.46 9.03
C LYS A 67 -5.22 -16.10 10.49
N LYS A 68 -4.65 -16.85 11.44
CA LYS A 68 -4.87 -16.68 12.89
C LYS A 68 -4.50 -15.27 13.36
N TYR A 69 -3.44 -14.69 12.81
CA TYR A 69 -2.97 -13.38 13.19
C TYR A 69 -3.38 -12.29 12.20
N GLY A 70 -4.34 -12.55 11.31
CA GLY A 70 -4.82 -11.57 10.35
C GLY A 70 -3.72 -10.97 9.47
N LEU A 71 -2.80 -11.78 8.93
CA LEU A 71 -1.78 -11.27 8.01
C LEU A 71 -2.45 -10.63 6.79
N ARG A 72 -2.19 -9.34 6.55
CA ARG A 72 -2.64 -8.63 5.35
C ARG A 72 -1.61 -7.59 4.91
N LEU A 73 -1.76 -7.12 3.67
CA LEU A 73 -1.10 -5.90 3.23
C LEU A 73 -1.76 -4.70 3.92
N GLU A 74 -0.99 -3.91 4.65
CA GLU A 74 -1.51 -2.74 5.37
C GLU A 74 -0.43 -1.68 5.60
N GLY A 75 -0.85 -0.43 5.47
CA GLY A 75 0.00 0.75 5.58
C GLY A 75 -0.76 2.01 5.19
N LEU A 76 -0.24 3.16 5.64
CA LEU A 76 -0.79 4.46 5.27
C LEU A 76 -0.45 4.80 3.80
N ALA A 77 0.80 4.56 3.40
CA ALA A 77 1.30 4.74 2.04
C ALA A 77 2.47 3.80 1.75
N PHE A 78 2.75 3.58 0.46
CA PHE A 78 3.81 2.67 -0.01
C PHE A 78 4.64 3.32 -1.10
N SER A 79 5.92 2.96 -1.17
CA SER A 79 6.82 3.43 -2.21
C SER A 79 6.42 2.89 -3.59
N ARG A 80 6.89 3.56 -4.65
CA ARG A 80 6.60 3.14 -6.03
C ARG A 80 7.14 1.75 -6.33
N GLU A 81 8.25 1.36 -5.71
CA GLU A 81 8.86 0.04 -5.84
C GLU A 81 7.92 -1.05 -5.29
N ILE A 82 7.36 -0.85 -4.10
CA ILE A 82 6.39 -1.78 -3.50
C ILE A 82 5.14 -1.86 -4.38
N LEU A 83 4.54 -0.72 -4.74
CA LEU A 83 3.33 -0.69 -5.58
C LEU A 83 3.56 -1.36 -6.94
N GLY A 84 4.70 -1.07 -7.58
CA GLY A 84 5.06 -1.61 -8.89
C GLY A 84 5.32 -3.12 -8.87
N SER A 85 5.87 -3.65 -7.78
CA SER A 85 6.21 -5.07 -7.63
C SER A 85 4.99 -5.97 -7.41
N MET A 86 3.83 -5.40 -7.07
CA MET A 86 2.62 -6.17 -6.83
C MET A 86 2.13 -6.92 -8.07
N PRO A 87 1.52 -8.11 -7.93
CA PRO A 87 0.89 -8.82 -9.03
C PRO A 87 -0.33 -8.05 -9.56
N MET A 88 -0.38 -7.80 -10.87
CA MET A 88 -1.53 -7.15 -11.49
C MET A 88 -2.69 -8.12 -11.73
N TRP A 89 -2.37 -9.37 -12.09
CA TRP A 89 -3.39 -10.40 -12.27
C TRP A 89 -4.05 -10.74 -10.94
N ASP A 90 -5.38 -10.67 -10.87
CA ASP A 90 -6.12 -10.96 -9.64
C ASP A 90 -5.62 -10.18 -8.40
N HIS A 91 -5.15 -8.95 -8.62
CA HIS A 91 -4.65 -8.04 -7.59
C HIS A 91 -5.67 -7.89 -6.44
N ILE A 92 -5.24 -8.08 -5.19
CA ILE A 92 -6.12 -8.22 -4.01
C ILE A 92 -6.99 -6.98 -3.70
N TYR A 93 -6.59 -5.80 -4.17
CA TYR A 93 -7.36 -4.55 -4.02
C TYR A 93 -8.03 -4.05 -5.29
N ALA A 94 -7.86 -4.73 -6.43
CA ALA A 94 -8.49 -4.29 -7.67
C ALA A 94 -10.02 -4.47 -7.62
N ASP A 95 -10.75 -3.58 -8.29
CA ASP A 95 -12.19 -3.75 -8.54
C ASP A 95 -12.44 -5.08 -9.27
N ARG A 96 -12.96 -6.07 -8.54
CA ARG A 96 -13.16 -7.44 -9.05
C ARG A 96 -14.14 -7.48 -10.22
N ALA A 97 -15.17 -6.64 -10.24
CA ALA A 97 -16.17 -6.63 -11.30
C ALA A 97 -15.59 -6.07 -12.60
N LYS A 98 -14.84 -4.96 -12.52
CA LYS A 98 -14.12 -4.39 -13.67
C LYS A 98 -13.02 -5.33 -14.15
N MET A 99 -12.16 -5.80 -13.24
CA MET A 99 -11.09 -6.73 -13.56
C MET A 99 -11.63 -8.01 -14.22
N GLY A 100 -12.72 -8.58 -13.68
CA GLY A 100 -13.38 -9.76 -14.21
C GLY A 100 -13.82 -9.64 -15.68
N ARG A 101 -14.20 -8.43 -16.13
CA ARG A 101 -14.51 -8.15 -17.54
C ARG A 101 -13.25 -8.06 -18.40
N LEU A 102 -12.19 -7.44 -17.88
CA LEU A 102 -10.92 -7.25 -18.59
C LEU A 102 -10.11 -8.54 -18.78
N ILE A 103 -10.27 -9.51 -17.88
CA ILE A 103 -9.58 -10.81 -17.95
C ILE A 103 -10.34 -11.87 -18.76
N ARG A 104 -11.39 -11.50 -19.49
CA ARG A 104 -12.09 -12.44 -20.39
C ARG A 104 -11.13 -12.92 -21.50
N PRO A 105 -11.17 -14.22 -21.86
CA PRO A 105 -10.31 -14.77 -22.90
C PRO A 105 -10.37 -13.95 -24.19
N SER A 106 -9.20 -13.53 -24.67
CA SER A 106 -9.06 -12.76 -25.90
C SER A 106 -7.64 -12.86 -26.44
N LYS A 107 -7.44 -12.52 -27.72
CA LYS A 107 -6.09 -12.44 -28.33
C LYS A 107 -5.20 -11.45 -27.57
N ILE A 108 -5.77 -10.33 -27.11
CA ILE A 108 -5.06 -9.32 -26.32
C ILE A 108 -4.58 -9.92 -24.99
N LEU A 109 -5.46 -10.63 -24.28
CA LEU A 109 -5.10 -11.29 -23.02
C LEU A 109 -3.97 -12.31 -23.21
N THR A 110 -4.05 -13.09 -24.28
CA THR A 110 -3.02 -14.08 -24.63
C THR A 110 -1.69 -13.40 -24.93
N CYS A 111 -1.71 -12.29 -25.68
CA CYS A 111 -0.54 -11.47 -25.97
C CYS A 111 0.06 -10.88 -24.69
N LEU A 112 -0.74 -10.31 -23.80
CA LEU A 112 -0.25 -9.78 -22.51
C LEU A 112 0.44 -10.85 -21.66
N GLN A 113 -0.08 -12.07 -21.66
CA GLN A 113 0.46 -13.16 -20.84
C GLN A 113 1.68 -13.85 -21.46
N ALA A 114 1.67 -14.13 -22.77
CA ALA A 114 2.68 -14.97 -23.41
C ALA A 114 3.69 -14.19 -24.25
N THR A 115 3.32 -13.01 -24.74
CA THR A 115 4.19 -12.18 -25.58
C THR A 115 4.85 -11.06 -24.78
N HIS A 116 4.08 -10.40 -23.92
CA HIS A 116 4.59 -9.38 -23.03
C HIS A 116 5.05 -9.93 -21.67
N GLU A 117 4.65 -11.17 -21.34
CA GLU A 117 4.89 -11.79 -20.03
C GLU A 117 4.56 -10.88 -18.83
N ALA A 118 3.60 -9.98 -19.01
CA ALA A 118 3.27 -8.95 -18.05
C ALA A 118 2.67 -9.59 -16.80
N LYS A 119 3.25 -9.33 -15.63
CA LYS A 119 2.86 -9.95 -14.36
C LYS A 119 2.60 -8.92 -13.26
N THR A 120 3.42 -7.88 -13.19
CA THR A 120 3.46 -6.89 -12.12
C THR A 120 2.69 -5.63 -12.47
N VAL A 121 2.30 -4.82 -11.48
CA VAL A 121 1.66 -3.52 -11.75
C VAL A 121 2.59 -2.65 -12.61
N ASN A 122 3.90 -2.69 -12.38
CA ASN A 122 4.86 -1.90 -13.14
C ASN A 122 4.88 -2.28 -14.64
N ASP A 123 4.80 -3.58 -14.97
CA ASP A 123 4.71 -4.01 -16.38
C ASP A 123 3.53 -3.34 -17.09
N PHE A 124 2.38 -3.30 -16.42
CA PHE A 124 1.15 -2.73 -16.98
C PHE A 124 1.20 -1.21 -17.04
N VAL A 125 1.81 -0.55 -16.04
CA VAL A 125 2.03 0.91 -16.03
C VAL A 125 2.94 1.31 -17.19
N ASN A 126 4.10 0.67 -17.32
CA ASN A 126 5.07 0.91 -18.40
C ASN A 126 4.42 0.76 -19.78
N MET A 127 3.55 -0.23 -19.95
CA MET A 127 2.77 -0.40 -21.19
C MET A 127 1.75 0.73 -21.38
N ALA A 128 1.05 1.14 -20.33
CA ALA A 128 0.05 2.20 -20.39
C ALA A 128 0.65 3.57 -20.74
N GLU A 129 1.87 3.87 -20.27
CA GLU A 129 2.59 5.11 -20.54
C GLU A 129 2.89 5.35 -22.02
N ILE A 130 3.03 4.27 -22.82
CA ILE A 130 3.22 4.38 -24.27
C ILE A 130 2.06 5.16 -24.92
N LEU A 131 0.84 5.04 -24.37
CA LEU A 131 -0.34 5.75 -24.89
C LEU A 131 -0.28 7.26 -24.66
N GLY A 132 0.47 7.72 -23.67
CA GLY A 132 0.61 9.14 -23.33
C GLY A 132 1.67 9.88 -24.15
N ARG A 133 2.44 9.16 -24.98
CA ARG A 133 3.49 9.77 -25.80
C ARG A 133 2.89 10.65 -26.91
N PRO A 134 3.45 11.83 -27.20
CA PRO A 134 2.91 12.76 -28.22
C PRO A 134 2.76 12.13 -29.62
N GLU A 135 3.66 11.22 -29.98
CA GLU A 135 3.69 10.56 -31.29
C GLU A 135 2.72 9.38 -31.37
N HIS A 136 2.11 8.98 -30.25
CA HIS A 136 1.21 7.84 -30.21
C HIS A 136 -0.07 8.11 -31.01
N ARG A 137 -0.57 7.06 -31.67
CA ARG A 137 -1.80 7.10 -32.46
C ARG A 137 -2.59 5.81 -32.19
N PRO A 138 -3.93 5.87 -32.05
CA PRO A 138 -4.76 4.72 -31.70
C PRO A 138 -4.96 3.77 -32.89
N LYS A 139 -3.88 3.16 -33.37
CA LYS A 139 -3.88 2.22 -34.50
C LYS A 139 -2.89 1.09 -34.26
N ALA A 140 -3.15 -0.08 -34.87
CA ALA A 140 -2.33 -1.28 -34.69
C ALA A 140 -0.86 -1.08 -35.06
N ARG A 141 -0.60 -0.37 -36.17
CA ARG A 141 0.74 -0.04 -36.66
C ARG A 141 1.11 1.42 -36.34
N CYS A 142 0.99 1.80 -35.07
CA CYS A 142 1.43 3.12 -34.62
C CYS A 142 2.96 3.27 -34.84
N PRO A 143 3.43 4.40 -35.41
CA PRO A 143 4.85 4.62 -35.67
C PRO A 143 5.63 5.12 -34.45
N CYS A 144 4.98 5.35 -33.29
CA CYS A 144 5.70 5.80 -32.10
C CYS A 144 6.73 4.77 -31.65
N THR A 145 7.85 5.25 -31.10
CA THR A 145 8.97 4.42 -30.65
C THR A 145 8.54 3.30 -29.71
N GLY A 146 7.59 3.56 -28.81
CA GLY A 146 7.05 2.55 -27.90
C GLY A 146 6.34 1.41 -28.62
N CYS A 147 5.44 1.72 -29.56
CA CYS A 147 4.72 0.69 -30.32
C CYS A 147 5.64 -0.06 -31.30
N VAL A 148 6.58 0.63 -31.94
CA VAL A 148 7.59 0.01 -32.83
C VAL A 148 8.38 -1.02 -32.05
N ARG A 149 8.95 -0.65 -30.90
CA ARG A 149 9.68 -1.57 -30.03
C ARG A 149 8.86 -2.81 -29.67
N LEU A 150 7.61 -2.64 -29.22
CA LEU A 150 6.76 -3.79 -28.87
C LEU A 150 6.49 -4.73 -30.05
N ARG A 151 6.42 -4.24 -31.29
CA ARG A 151 6.29 -5.11 -32.47
C ARG A 151 7.60 -5.81 -32.79
N ASP A 152 8.70 -5.06 -32.81
CA ASP A 152 9.95 -5.55 -33.36
C ASP A 152 10.70 -6.46 -32.37
N THR A 153 10.61 -6.17 -31.08
CA THR A 153 11.30 -6.97 -30.05
C THR A 153 10.47 -8.12 -29.51
N LEU A 154 9.15 -7.94 -29.38
CA LEU A 154 8.26 -8.94 -28.79
C LEU A 154 7.33 -9.61 -29.81
N GLY A 155 7.23 -9.12 -31.05
CA GLY A 155 6.29 -9.67 -32.03
C GLY A 155 4.82 -9.31 -31.75
N CYS A 156 4.54 -8.25 -30.99
CA CYS A 156 3.17 -7.86 -30.66
C CYS A 156 2.40 -7.43 -31.91
N ALA A 157 1.31 -8.12 -32.26
CA ALA A 157 0.54 -7.79 -33.47
C ALA A 157 -0.22 -6.45 -33.38
N ASN A 158 -0.61 -6.03 -32.18
CA ASN A 158 -1.33 -4.77 -31.95
C ASN A 158 -0.95 -4.16 -30.60
N PRO A 159 0.16 -3.40 -30.55
CA PRO A 159 0.63 -2.75 -29.32
C PRO A 159 -0.40 -1.82 -28.71
N HIS A 160 -1.13 -1.05 -29.54
CA HIS A 160 -2.13 -0.10 -29.04
C HIS A 160 -3.20 -0.78 -28.18
N LEU A 161 -3.77 -1.91 -28.63
CA LEU A 161 -4.78 -2.62 -27.86
C LEU A 161 -4.22 -3.27 -26.58
N CYS A 162 -2.97 -3.73 -26.61
CA CYS A 162 -2.31 -4.30 -25.42
C CYS A 162 -2.04 -3.20 -24.38
N CYS A 163 -1.47 -2.07 -24.80
CA CYS A 163 -1.26 -0.90 -23.95
C CYS A 163 -2.58 -0.34 -23.39
N TRP A 164 -3.64 -0.29 -24.21
CA TRP A 164 -4.96 0.16 -23.76
C TRP A 164 -5.55 -0.80 -22.74
N ARG A 165 -5.49 -2.11 -22.98
CA ARG A 165 -5.92 -3.11 -22.00
C ARG A 165 -5.11 -3.00 -20.70
N ALA A 166 -3.81 -2.73 -20.79
CA ALA A 166 -2.97 -2.54 -19.62
C ALA A 166 -3.40 -1.31 -18.81
N LYS A 167 -3.64 -0.18 -19.48
CA LYS A 167 -4.20 1.04 -18.86
C LYS A 167 -5.53 0.79 -18.15
N GLU A 168 -6.44 0.05 -18.78
CA GLU A 168 -7.73 -0.29 -18.18
C GLU A 168 -7.57 -1.16 -16.93
N MET A 169 -6.63 -2.11 -16.94
CA MET A 169 -6.36 -2.96 -15.78
C MET A 169 -5.77 -2.16 -14.61
N VAL A 170 -4.80 -1.28 -14.87
CA VAL A 170 -4.24 -0.39 -13.82
C VAL A 170 -5.32 0.55 -13.26
N SER A 171 -6.25 1.00 -14.10
CA SER A 171 -7.38 1.86 -13.67
C SER A 171 -8.38 1.16 -12.75
N THR A 172 -8.25 -0.15 -12.53
CA THR A 172 -9.05 -0.86 -11.51
C THR A 172 -8.46 -0.76 -10.11
N LEU A 173 -7.23 -0.28 -9.97
CA LEU A 173 -6.56 -0.11 -8.69
C LEU A 173 -7.07 1.15 -7.98
N PRO A 174 -7.44 1.05 -6.69
CA PRO A 174 -7.84 2.20 -5.88
C PRO A 174 -6.64 3.11 -5.55
N GLY A 175 -6.91 4.28 -4.97
CA GLY A 175 -5.96 5.37 -4.74
C GLY A 175 -4.59 4.92 -4.21
N LYS A 176 -4.61 4.32 -3.01
CA LYS A 176 -3.42 3.85 -2.28
C LYS A 176 -2.57 2.86 -3.09
N TRP A 177 -3.20 2.09 -3.96
CA TRP A 177 -2.59 0.97 -4.68
C TRP A 177 -2.31 1.30 -6.15
N ASN A 178 -2.57 2.53 -6.60
CA ASN A 178 -2.38 2.94 -7.98
C ASN A 178 -1.13 3.84 -8.14
N PRO A 179 -0.03 3.30 -8.69
CA PRO A 179 1.22 4.03 -8.82
C PRO A 179 1.19 5.10 -9.94
N ARG A 180 0.07 5.35 -10.60
CA ARG A 180 -0.07 6.47 -11.54
C ARG A 180 -0.64 7.74 -10.90
N LEU A 181 -1.20 7.61 -9.70
CA LEU A 181 -1.73 8.74 -8.94
C LEU A 181 -0.62 9.37 -8.10
N ARG A 182 -0.84 10.60 -7.64
CA ARG A 182 0.04 11.27 -6.67
C ARG A 182 0.02 10.48 -5.36
N GLN A 183 1.19 10.20 -4.81
CA GLN A 183 1.39 9.44 -3.58
C GLN A 183 2.23 10.26 -2.59
N PRO A 184 2.16 9.98 -1.27
CA PRO A 184 2.96 10.69 -0.27
C PRO A 184 4.45 10.77 -0.57
N ILE A 185 5.04 9.70 -1.12
CA ILE A 185 6.44 9.68 -1.53
C ILE A 185 6.83 10.79 -2.51
N ASP A 186 5.89 11.32 -3.30
CA ASP A 186 6.18 12.34 -4.31
C ASP A 186 6.46 13.72 -3.70
N TYR A 187 6.15 13.92 -2.42
CA TYR A 187 6.27 15.22 -1.75
C TYR A 187 6.82 15.18 -0.33
N GLU A 188 6.74 14.03 0.37
CA GLU A 188 7.15 13.92 1.77
C GLU A 188 8.63 14.28 1.99
N GLU A 189 9.51 13.89 1.07
CA GLU A 189 10.96 14.06 1.20
C GLU A 189 11.35 15.54 1.09
N LYS A 190 10.87 16.20 0.03
CA LYS A 190 11.05 17.64 -0.15
C LYS A 190 10.48 18.44 1.02
N MET A 191 9.34 18.04 1.56
CA MET A 191 8.73 18.73 2.70
C MET A 191 9.55 18.55 3.98
N THR A 192 10.06 17.35 4.26
CA THR A 192 10.97 17.14 5.40
C THR A 192 12.29 17.90 5.23
N GLU A 193 12.84 17.94 4.02
CA GLU A 193 14.05 18.72 3.72
C GLU A 193 13.85 20.21 3.96
N ASN A 194 12.71 20.77 3.53
CA ASN A 194 12.37 22.17 3.80
C ASN A 194 12.32 22.46 5.30
N LEU A 195 11.66 21.61 6.09
CA LEU A 195 11.58 21.74 7.56
C LEU A 195 12.96 21.66 8.23
N CYS A 196 13.85 20.81 7.71
CA CYS A 196 15.24 20.73 8.21
C CYS A 196 16.09 21.95 7.83
N GLN A 197 15.73 22.66 6.76
CA GLN A 197 16.41 23.88 6.32
C GLN A 197 15.87 25.13 7.03
N GLU A 198 14.65 25.07 7.56
CA GLU A 198 14.15 26.07 8.48
C GLU A 198 15.05 26.08 9.71
N ASN A 199 15.54 27.28 10.05
CA ASN A 199 16.52 27.48 11.11
C ASN A 199 15.79 27.39 12.47
N LEU A 200 15.31 26.19 12.83
CA LEU A 200 14.43 25.91 13.98
C LEU A 200 15.11 26.16 15.35
N GLY A 201 16.32 26.72 15.39
CA GLY A 201 17.12 26.85 16.61
C GLY A 201 17.80 25.54 16.98
N ALA A 202 18.89 25.62 17.74
CA ALA A 202 19.76 24.47 18.01
C ALA A 202 19.10 23.34 18.82
N ASP A 203 18.02 23.64 19.53
CA ASP A 203 17.35 22.73 20.48
C ASP A 203 16.07 22.09 19.91
N LEU A 204 15.63 22.47 18.71
CA LEU A 204 14.42 21.92 18.09
C LEU A 204 14.78 20.87 17.03
N VAL A 205 14.07 19.74 17.07
CA VAL A 205 14.19 18.68 16.07
C VAL A 205 12.87 18.58 15.31
N PRO A 206 12.87 18.68 13.97
CA PRO A 206 11.65 18.55 13.19
C PRO A 206 11.07 17.15 13.34
N PHE A 207 9.77 17.06 13.55
CA PHE A 207 9.06 15.79 13.59
C PHE A 207 9.06 15.14 12.21
N ASP A 208 9.57 13.91 12.12
CA ASP A 208 9.53 13.13 10.89
C ASP A 208 8.11 12.61 10.62
N ARG A 209 7.39 13.32 9.76
CA ARG A 209 6.01 13.02 9.37
C ARG A 209 5.89 12.07 8.17
N ARG A 210 6.99 11.46 7.72
CA ARG A 210 6.96 10.54 6.58
C ARG A 210 6.18 9.28 6.95
N ILE A 211 5.22 8.92 6.11
CA ILE A 211 4.33 7.76 6.33
C ILE A 211 4.55 6.65 5.31
N THR A 212 5.35 6.89 4.28
CA THR A 212 5.59 5.94 3.21
C THR A 212 6.41 4.77 3.69
N THR A 213 5.85 3.57 3.58
CA THR A 213 6.60 2.33 3.75
C THR A 213 7.51 2.11 2.54
N ARG A 214 8.81 1.93 2.80
CA ARG A 214 9.85 1.69 1.78
C ARG A 214 10.45 0.30 1.95
N GLY A 215 11.20 -0.16 0.94
CA GLY A 215 11.86 -1.48 0.92
C GLY A 215 11.15 -2.48 0.00
N ASP A 216 11.24 -3.76 0.36
CA ASP A 216 10.62 -4.85 -0.41
C ASP A 216 9.12 -5.05 -0.06
N LEU A 217 8.42 -5.85 -0.86
CA LEU A 217 7.00 -6.19 -0.64
C LEU A 217 6.72 -6.77 0.76
N GLY A 218 7.70 -7.43 1.38
CA GLY A 218 7.62 -7.94 2.74
C GLY A 218 7.32 -6.86 3.78
N GLN A 219 7.83 -5.64 3.55
CA GLN A 219 7.62 -4.49 4.43
C GLN A 219 6.18 -3.97 4.42
N ALA A 220 5.36 -4.36 3.44
CA ALA A 220 3.96 -3.95 3.35
C ALA A 220 3.01 -4.86 4.16
N PHE A 221 3.49 -5.99 4.68
CA PHE A 221 2.64 -6.90 5.45
C PHE A 221 2.56 -6.49 6.93
N ARG A 222 1.36 -6.61 7.50
CA ARG A 222 1.08 -6.43 8.93
C ARG A 222 0.31 -7.63 9.45
N ILE A 223 0.48 -7.90 10.75
CA ILE A 223 -0.30 -8.87 11.52
C ILE A 223 -1.11 -8.12 12.58
N PHE A 224 -1.99 -8.83 13.28
CA PHE A 224 -2.94 -8.29 14.25
C PHE A 224 -3.88 -7.25 13.65
N THR A 225 -4.22 -7.40 12.37
CA THR A 225 -5.10 -6.48 11.67
C THR A 225 -6.57 -6.92 11.73
N GLU A 226 -6.98 -7.51 12.85
CA GLU A 226 -8.38 -7.91 13.08
C GLU A 226 -9.24 -6.65 13.26
N GLY A 227 -10.39 -6.57 12.59
CA GLY A 227 -11.29 -5.40 12.63
C GLY A 227 -11.76 -4.95 11.25
N GLU A 228 -12.85 -4.17 11.22
CA GLU A 228 -13.37 -3.51 10.02
C GLU A 228 -12.65 -2.18 9.78
N GLY A 229 -12.57 -1.72 8.51
CA GLY A 229 -12.06 -0.37 8.19
C GLY A 229 -10.67 -0.31 7.56
N VAL A 230 -10.41 -1.12 6.51
CA VAL A 230 -9.25 -0.87 5.64
C VAL A 230 -9.60 0.23 4.64
N SER A 231 -9.01 1.41 4.80
CA SER A 231 -9.09 2.42 3.74
C SER A 231 -8.11 2.06 2.61
N ASN A 232 -8.62 2.06 1.38
CA ASN A 232 -7.81 1.96 0.16
C ASN A 232 -7.61 3.32 -0.51
N ASP A 233 -8.00 4.39 0.18
CA ASP A 233 -7.84 5.75 -0.29
C ASP A 233 -6.40 6.19 -0.09
N SER A 234 -5.95 7.08 -0.97
CA SER A 234 -4.68 7.77 -0.79
C SER A 234 -4.82 8.73 0.38
N VAL A 235 -3.76 8.84 1.19
CA VAL A 235 -3.66 9.85 2.26
C VAL A 235 -2.98 11.09 1.67
N GLU A 236 -3.59 12.26 1.86
CA GLU A 236 -2.96 13.55 1.55
C GLU A 236 -2.28 14.06 2.82
N MET A 237 -0.95 14.12 2.80
CA MET A 237 -0.11 14.65 3.89
C MET A 237 0.53 15.98 3.49
N ALA A 238 0.15 16.58 2.36
CA ALA A 238 0.64 17.90 2.00
C ALA A 238 0.20 18.93 3.05
N LEU A 239 1.11 19.79 3.49
CA LEU A 239 0.78 20.90 4.37
C LEU A 239 0.37 22.08 3.50
N ASP A 240 -0.65 22.80 3.97
CA ASP A 240 -0.98 24.14 3.51
C ASP A 240 -0.47 25.07 4.60
N GLU A 241 0.70 25.66 4.41
CA GLU A 241 1.35 26.51 5.42
C GLU A 241 0.67 27.89 5.41
N ASP A 242 0.07 28.27 6.54
CA ASP A 242 -0.50 29.62 6.73
C ASP A 242 0.58 30.67 7.12
N GLY A 243 1.81 30.21 7.38
CA GLY A 243 2.98 31.01 7.71
C GLY A 243 3.10 31.43 9.18
N GLN A 244 2.26 30.93 10.10
CA GLN A 244 2.35 31.26 11.54
C GLN A 244 2.88 30.10 12.37
N ASN A 245 4.12 30.24 12.84
CA ASN A 245 4.67 29.34 13.85
C ASN A 245 4.05 29.67 15.22
N ARG A 246 3.54 28.64 15.92
CA ARG A 246 2.99 28.75 17.27
C ARG A 246 3.69 27.77 18.20
N ILE A 247 3.98 28.20 19.42
CA ILE A 247 4.52 27.34 20.48
C ILE A 247 3.35 26.87 21.34
N LEU A 248 3.19 25.55 21.44
CA LEU A 248 2.19 24.90 22.27
C LEU A 248 2.88 23.88 23.19
N ALA A 249 2.38 23.76 24.42
CA ALA A 249 2.70 22.66 25.32
C ALA A 249 1.48 21.76 25.49
N THR A 250 1.70 20.45 25.43
CA THR A 250 0.66 19.44 25.63
C THR A 250 1.01 18.56 26.82
N ASP A 251 0.03 18.16 27.60
CA ASP A 251 0.22 17.24 28.71
C ASP A 251 -1.01 16.33 28.90
N GLY A 252 -0.77 15.08 29.28
CA GLY A 252 -1.79 14.09 29.55
C GLY A 252 -1.63 13.48 30.92
N SER A 253 -2.69 13.51 31.74
CA SER A 253 -2.64 12.97 33.10
C SER A 253 -3.81 12.05 33.40
N CYS A 254 -3.56 11.02 34.21
CA CYS A 254 -4.56 10.09 34.69
C CYS A 254 -4.38 9.85 36.19
N ILE A 255 -5.45 10.12 36.95
CA ILE A 255 -5.52 9.71 38.35
C ILE A 255 -5.98 8.25 38.42
N HIS A 256 -5.42 7.47 39.35
CA HIS A 256 -5.68 6.03 39.50
C HIS A 256 -5.38 5.21 38.24
N ASN A 257 -4.35 5.60 37.47
CA ASN A 257 -3.96 4.91 36.25
C ASN A 257 -3.76 3.39 36.49
N GLY A 258 -4.39 2.57 35.66
CA GLY A 258 -4.37 1.10 35.79
C GLY A 258 -5.42 0.52 36.77
N GLU A 259 -6.19 1.36 37.47
CA GLU A 259 -7.31 0.91 38.30
C GLU A 259 -8.65 1.06 37.57
N ARG A 260 -9.69 0.36 38.06
CA ARG A 260 -11.06 0.46 37.51
C ARG A 260 -11.66 1.88 37.60
N ARG A 261 -11.16 2.70 38.52
CA ARG A 261 -11.57 4.10 38.71
C ARG A 261 -10.60 5.09 38.08
N ALA A 262 -9.81 4.64 37.09
CA ALA A 262 -8.90 5.50 36.36
C ALA A 262 -9.67 6.62 35.66
N GLN A 263 -9.06 7.80 35.61
CA GLN A 263 -9.72 9.03 35.25
C GLN A 263 -8.71 9.93 34.56
N ALA A 264 -8.77 10.01 33.23
CA ALA A 264 -7.76 10.65 32.39
C ALA A 264 -8.23 12.00 31.83
N GLY A 265 -7.30 12.95 31.65
CA GLY A 265 -7.55 14.27 31.09
C GLY A 265 -6.34 14.78 30.31
N ALA A 266 -6.60 15.61 29.32
CA ALA A 266 -5.60 16.18 28.41
C ALA A 266 -5.61 17.71 28.51
N GLY A 267 -4.44 18.33 28.41
CA GLY A 267 -4.25 19.78 28.45
C GLY A 267 -3.46 20.27 27.25
N VAL A 268 -3.82 21.45 26.75
CA VAL A 268 -3.06 22.21 25.76
C VAL A 268 -2.89 23.63 26.28
N TYR A 269 -1.66 24.09 26.32
CA TYR A 269 -1.27 25.46 26.67
C TYR A 269 -0.68 26.13 25.42
N VAL A 270 -1.20 27.31 25.08
CA VAL A 270 -0.75 28.15 23.97
C VAL A 270 -0.12 29.39 24.59
N GLU A 271 1.16 29.60 24.34
CA GLU A 271 1.94 30.68 24.97
C GLU A 271 1.37 32.06 24.64
N ASP A 272 1.13 32.33 23.35
CA ASP A 272 0.76 33.65 22.85
C ASP A 272 -0.75 33.93 22.84
N GLU A 273 -1.60 32.93 23.15
CA GLU A 273 -3.05 33.07 23.08
C GLU A 273 -3.76 32.28 24.19
N PRO A 274 -3.70 32.71 25.47
CA PRO A 274 -4.23 31.95 26.60
C PRO A 274 -5.73 31.62 26.52
N SER A 275 -6.51 32.38 25.74
CA SER A 275 -7.92 32.07 25.45
C SER A 275 -8.12 30.79 24.66
N ARG A 276 -7.06 30.27 24.03
CA ARG A 276 -7.03 28.97 23.33
C ARG A 276 -6.56 27.82 24.21
N ASN A 277 -6.21 28.04 25.47
CA ASN A 277 -5.85 26.96 26.38
C ASN A 277 -7.06 26.03 26.58
N VAL A 278 -6.83 24.72 26.48
CA VAL A 278 -7.88 23.71 26.61
C VAL A 278 -7.50 22.71 27.68
N CYS A 279 -8.46 22.39 28.55
CA CYS A 279 -8.44 21.21 29.39
C CYS A 279 -9.62 20.33 28.98
N PHE A 280 -9.35 19.07 28.67
CA PHE A 280 -10.31 18.15 28.12
C PHE A 280 -10.34 16.86 28.93
N ARG A 281 -11.52 16.51 29.43
CA ARG A 281 -11.73 15.24 30.11
C ARG A 281 -11.91 14.13 29.07
N LEU A 282 -11.15 13.04 29.16
CA LEU A 282 -11.33 11.93 28.24
C LEU A 282 -12.70 11.28 28.46
N PRO A 283 -13.48 11.04 27.38
CA PRO A 283 -14.76 10.35 27.50
C PRO A 283 -14.56 8.90 27.96
N GLU A 284 -15.54 8.35 28.68
CA GLU A 284 -15.50 6.98 29.22
C GLU A 284 -15.42 5.89 28.13
N SER A 285 -15.75 6.23 26.88
CA SER A 285 -15.59 5.34 25.73
C SER A 285 -14.14 5.11 25.32
N LEU A 286 -13.22 5.95 25.78
CA LEU A 286 -11.78 5.80 25.59
C LEU A 286 -11.13 5.22 26.84
N ASP A 287 -10.07 4.45 26.63
CA ASP A 287 -9.28 3.89 27.72
C ASP A 287 -8.72 5.01 28.61
N GLN A 288 -8.99 4.92 29.91
CA GLN A 288 -8.63 5.94 30.89
C GLN A 288 -7.20 5.68 31.38
N SER A 289 -6.22 6.13 30.61
CA SER A 289 -4.81 5.97 30.93
C SER A 289 -4.00 7.23 30.61
N ASN A 290 -2.79 7.32 31.18
CA ASN A 290 -1.84 8.40 30.83
C ASN A 290 -1.59 8.43 29.32
N GLN A 291 -1.39 7.27 28.69
CA GLN A 291 -1.06 7.18 27.27
C GLN A 291 -2.20 7.70 26.38
N SER A 292 -3.45 7.35 26.69
CA SER A 292 -4.61 7.89 25.97
C SER A 292 -4.72 9.41 26.14
N ALA A 293 -4.41 9.93 27.33
CA ALA A 293 -4.47 11.36 27.60
C ALA A 293 -3.41 12.14 26.81
N GLU A 294 -2.17 11.65 26.75
CA GLU A 294 -1.08 12.27 26.00
C GLU A 294 -1.39 12.37 24.50
N VAL A 295 -1.89 11.26 23.93
CA VAL A 295 -2.29 11.24 22.51
C VAL A 295 -3.46 12.19 22.25
N MET A 296 -4.42 12.27 23.18
CA MET A 296 -5.52 13.21 23.07
C MET A 296 -5.04 14.67 23.17
N ALA A 297 -4.07 14.97 24.04
CA ALA A 297 -3.49 16.31 24.17
C ALA A 297 -2.82 16.76 22.86
N ALA A 298 -2.02 15.88 22.25
CA ALA A 298 -1.43 16.13 20.93
C ALA A 298 -2.50 16.34 19.85
N LEU A 299 -3.55 15.50 19.82
CA LEU A 299 -4.65 15.67 18.87
C LEU A 299 -5.41 16.99 19.08
N LEU A 300 -5.65 17.41 20.32
CA LEU A 300 -6.28 18.69 20.62
C LEU A 300 -5.42 19.86 20.15
N ALA A 301 -4.10 19.81 20.36
CA ALA A 301 -3.18 20.83 19.89
C ALA A 301 -3.29 21.03 18.37
N THR A 302 -3.39 19.95 17.59
CA THR A 302 -3.56 20.04 16.12
C THR A 302 -4.89 20.65 15.66
N LYS A 303 -5.89 20.76 16.53
CA LYS A 303 -7.20 21.37 16.22
C LYS A 303 -7.31 22.82 16.68
N ILE A 304 -6.40 23.24 17.56
CA ILE A 304 -6.38 24.56 18.19
C ILE A 304 -5.33 25.46 17.53
N ALA A 305 -4.27 24.88 16.96
CA ALA A 305 -3.38 25.56 16.03
C ALA A 305 -4.18 26.06 14.82
#